data_AF-A0A1V5IZ54-F1
#
_entry.id   AF-A0A1V5IZ54-F1
#
_cell.length_a   1.000
_cell.length_b   1.000
_cell.length_c   1.000
_cell.angle_alpha   90.00
_cell.angle_beta   90.00
_cell.angle_gamma   90.00
#
_symmetry.space_group_name_H-M   'P 1'
#
loop_
_entity.id
_entity.type
_entity.pdbx_description
1 polymer ?
#
loop_
_entity_poly.entity_id
_entity_poly.type
_entity_poly.pdbx_seq_one_letter_code
_entity_poly.pdbx_strand_id
1 'polypeptide(L)'
;MSAVLDPVDRLELLTTGCALQVLRSLCAQSIRYSDGTLPAGGGCLGYSWIVSSSDHSTRQQQLASQRNLQVVQGIIQRALRNAALVQHVQHSVGDDALEARRSYAEADARYGHKLLVALGKRLGIIIPWRGPGARFIMTERMLRYMVMTLLRPGERQTYDEFLARLYCHFGIAIEGSQLDDAMVWSGLPANASVQHRQGSWLSSMLRAGGFLTELSDACSIVHNPFFGNTD
;
A
#
# COMPACT_ATOMS: atom_id res chain seq x y z
N MET A 1 -29.44 9.88 -5.40
CA MET A 1 -28.68 11.04 -5.89
C MET A 1 -27.50 10.50 -6.68
N SER A 2 -27.40 10.85 -7.96
CA SER A 2 -26.30 10.43 -8.84
C SER A 2 -25.15 11.43 -8.67
N ALA A 3 -23.96 10.96 -8.32
CA ALA A 3 -22.77 11.81 -8.28
C ALA A 3 -21.98 11.63 -9.58
N VAL A 4 -21.71 12.74 -10.27
CA VAL A 4 -20.74 12.79 -11.37
C VAL A 4 -19.45 13.35 -10.80
N LEU A 5 -18.33 12.66 -11.02
CA LEU A 5 -17.02 13.18 -10.60
C LEU A 5 -16.67 14.43 -11.39
N ASP A 6 -16.33 15.48 -10.66
CA ASP A 6 -15.78 16.71 -11.19
C ASP A 6 -14.47 16.43 -11.98
N PRO A 7 -14.22 17.12 -13.10
CA PRO A 7 -13.01 16.93 -13.89
C PRO A 7 -11.70 17.08 -13.10
N VAL A 8 -11.63 18.02 -12.15
CA VAL A 8 -10.45 18.22 -11.29
C VAL A 8 -10.25 17.01 -10.39
N ASP A 9 -11.32 16.53 -9.75
CA ASP A 9 -11.27 15.31 -8.92
C ASP A 9 -10.80 14.09 -9.74
N ARG A 10 -11.23 13.97 -11.00
CA ARG A 10 -10.75 12.90 -11.90
C ARG A 10 -9.25 12.98 -12.15
N LEU A 11 -8.72 14.19 -12.37
CA LEU A 11 -7.28 14.40 -12.58
C LEU A 11 -6.48 14.06 -11.32
N GLU A 12 -6.98 14.42 -10.14
CA GLU A 12 -6.33 14.08 -8.87
C GLU A 12 -6.33 12.56 -8.61
N LEU A 13 -7.44 11.89 -8.90
CA LEU A 13 -7.54 10.44 -8.79
C LEU A 13 -6.66 9.73 -9.82
N LEU A 14 -6.58 10.23 -11.05
CA LEU A 14 -5.66 9.73 -12.06
C LEU A 14 -4.21 9.87 -11.59
N THR A 15 -3.84 11.03 -11.05
CA THR A 15 -2.51 11.28 -10.48
C THR A 15 -2.20 10.31 -9.34
N THR A 16 -3.18 10.07 -8.46
CA THR A 16 -3.09 9.08 -7.38
C THR A 16 -2.87 7.67 -7.93
N GLY A 17 -3.61 7.29 -8.97
CA GLY A 17 -3.48 5.99 -9.63
C GLY A 17 -2.13 5.80 -10.30
N CYS A 18 -1.63 6.79 -11.03
CA CYS A 18 -0.29 6.76 -11.63
C CYS A 18 0.81 6.59 -10.57
N ALA A 19 0.75 7.36 -9.49
CA ALA A 19 1.71 7.25 -8.40
C ALA A 19 1.64 5.88 -7.71
N LEU A 20 0.44 5.39 -7.38
CA LEU A 20 0.24 4.07 -6.81
C LEU A 20 0.76 2.98 -7.75
N GLN A 21 0.52 3.08 -9.06
CA GLN A 21 0.99 2.09 -10.01
C GLN A 21 2.52 1.99 -10.04
N VAL A 22 3.24 3.11 -9.95
CA VAL A 22 4.71 3.12 -9.81
C VAL A 22 5.14 2.41 -8.52
N LEU A 23 4.51 2.75 -7.38
CA LEU A 23 4.86 2.16 -6.08
C LEU A 23 4.58 0.65 -6.04
N ARG A 24 3.43 0.21 -6.57
CA ARG A 24 3.02 -1.19 -6.67
C ARG A 24 3.96 -1.97 -7.57
N SER A 25 4.29 -1.42 -8.73
CA SER A 25 5.22 -2.05 -9.68
C SER A 25 6.60 -2.20 -9.06
N LEU A 26 7.11 -1.17 -8.37
CA LEU A 26 8.38 -1.23 -7.66
C LEU A 26 8.39 -2.36 -6.61
N CYS A 27 7.34 -2.46 -5.78
CA CYS A 27 7.23 -3.52 -4.77
C CYS A 27 7.14 -4.91 -5.41
N ALA A 28 6.26 -5.09 -6.39
CA ALA A 28 6.06 -6.38 -7.07
C ALA A 28 7.32 -6.86 -7.80
N GLN A 29 8.03 -5.96 -8.49
CA GLN A 29 9.30 -6.33 -9.13
C GLN A 29 10.37 -6.63 -8.08
N SER A 30 10.41 -5.87 -6.99
CA SER A 30 11.39 -6.14 -5.92
C SER A 30 11.19 -7.50 -5.28
N ILE A 31 9.95 -7.97 -5.15
CA ILE A 31 9.64 -9.34 -4.74
C ILE A 31 10.23 -10.37 -5.71
N ARG A 32 10.05 -10.15 -7.02
CA ARG A 32 10.55 -11.07 -8.06
C ARG A 32 12.08 -11.17 -8.09
N TYR A 33 12.78 -10.07 -7.81
CA TYR A 33 14.24 -9.98 -7.89
C TYR A 33 14.97 -10.11 -6.55
N SER A 34 14.25 -10.37 -5.45
CA SER A 34 14.84 -10.48 -4.11
C SER A 34 15.66 -11.77 -3.89
N ASP A 35 15.75 -12.69 -4.86
CA ASP A 35 16.54 -13.95 -4.86
C ASP A 35 16.53 -14.74 -3.52
N GLY A 36 15.45 -14.66 -2.76
CA GLY A 36 15.32 -15.29 -1.44
C GLY A 36 14.00 -16.03 -1.29
N THR A 37 13.85 -16.74 -0.17
CA THR A 37 12.56 -17.34 0.21
C THR A 37 11.51 -16.23 0.26
N LEU A 38 10.53 -16.30 -0.63
CA LEU A 38 9.41 -15.37 -0.64
C LEU A 38 8.73 -15.46 0.74
N PRO A 39 8.43 -14.32 1.39
CA PRO A 39 7.63 -14.36 2.60
C PRO A 39 6.30 -15.06 2.27
N ALA A 40 5.86 -15.98 3.12
CA ALA A 40 4.56 -16.60 2.96
C ALA A 40 3.46 -15.53 3.06
N GLY A 41 2.47 -15.62 2.18
CA GLY A 41 1.37 -14.65 2.11
C GLY A 41 1.68 -13.45 1.22
N GLY A 42 1.00 -12.35 1.48
CA GLY A 42 0.99 -11.15 0.64
C GLY A 42 -0.21 -11.11 -0.31
N GLY A 43 -0.49 -9.92 -0.85
CA GLY A 43 -1.52 -9.77 -1.88
C GLY A 43 -1.17 -10.54 -3.16
N CYS A 44 -1.97 -10.41 -4.21
CA CYS A 44 -1.82 -11.19 -5.45
C CYS A 44 -0.50 -10.90 -6.22
N LEU A 45 0.26 -9.87 -5.81
CA LEU A 45 1.60 -9.55 -6.32
C LEU A 45 2.75 -9.91 -5.36
N GLY A 46 2.47 -10.64 -4.27
CA GLY A 46 3.47 -11.16 -3.34
C GLY A 46 4.04 -10.15 -2.34
N TYR A 47 3.50 -8.93 -2.28
CA TYR A 47 3.85 -7.94 -1.27
C TYR A 47 2.63 -7.53 -0.43
N SER A 48 2.89 -6.94 0.74
CA SER A 48 1.83 -6.40 1.60
C SER A 48 2.22 -5.07 2.24
N TRP A 49 1.26 -4.15 2.31
CA TRP A 49 1.32 -2.87 3.01
C TRP A 49 0.32 -2.90 4.17
N ILE A 50 0.84 -2.84 5.40
CA ILE A 50 0.02 -2.62 6.59
C ILE A 50 -0.23 -1.13 6.70
N VAL A 51 -1.49 -0.72 6.60
CA VAL A 51 -1.89 0.68 6.58
C VAL A 51 -2.59 1.05 7.89
N SER A 52 -2.22 2.20 8.46
CA SER A 52 -2.87 2.75 9.66
C SER A 52 -3.67 4.02 9.34
N SER A 53 -4.48 4.49 10.28
CA SER A 53 -5.01 5.85 10.29
C SER A 53 -3.94 6.83 10.81
N SER A 54 -4.01 8.10 10.39
CA SER A 54 -3.22 9.20 10.98
C SER A 54 -3.63 9.48 12.42
N ASP A 55 -4.93 9.52 12.69
CA ASP A 55 -5.51 10.10 13.91
C ASP A 55 -6.16 9.07 14.82
N HIS A 56 -6.61 7.95 14.26
CA HIS A 56 -7.41 6.94 14.99
C HIS A 56 -6.68 5.63 15.25
N SER A 57 -5.43 5.49 14.81
CA SER A 57 -4.67 4.25 15.01
C SER A 57 -4.02 4.17 16.38
N THR A 58 -4.12 3.00 17.00
CA THR A 58 -3.41 2.69 18.24
C THR A 58 -1.89 2.68 18.00
N ARG A 59 -1.11 2.83 19.07
CA ARG A 59 0.36 2.74 19.00
C ARG A 59 0.84 1.43 18.37
N GLN A 60 0.14 0.32 18.61
CA GLN A 60 0.50 -0.99 18.07
C GLN A 60 0.28 -1.07 16.57
N GLN A 61 -0.80 -0.47 16.06
CA GLN A 61 -1.07 -0.37 14.62
C GLN A 61 -0.05 0.52 13.91
N GLN A 62 0.28 1.67 14.52
CA GLN A 62 1.31 2.56 13.99
C GLN A 62 2.66 1.85 13.92
N LEU A 63 3.03 1.08 14.96
CA LEU A 63 4.27 0.32 15.00
C LEU A 63 4.27 -0.83 13.98
N ALA A 64 3.16 -1.54 13.81
CA ALA A 64 3.02 -2.59 12.80
C ALA A 64 3.21 -2.02 11.38
N SER A 65 2.55 -0.91 11.05
CA SER A 65 2.73 -0.22 9.76
C SER A 65 4.16 0.28 9.56
N GLN A 66 4.78 0.86 10.60
CA GLN A 66 6.16 1.30 10.56
C GLN A 66 7.12 0.14 10.26
N ARG A 67 6.97 -1.00 10.95
CA ARG A 67 7.80 -2.18 10.73
C ARG A 67 7.58 -2.79 9.36
N ASN A 68 6.32 -2.87 8.91
CA ASN A 68 5.99 -3.31 7.56
C ASN A 68 6.68 -2.43 6.49
N LEU A 69 6.66 -1.09 6.64
CA LEU A 69 7.38 -0.20 5.72
C LEU A 69 8.89 -0.44 5.75
N GLN A 70 9.48 -0.80 6.89
CA GLN A 70 10.91 -1.19 6.95
C GLN A 70 11.18 -2.48 6.17
N VAL A 71 10.29 -3.48 6.27
CA VAL A 71 10.39 -4.73 5.49
C VAL A 71 10.30 -4.44 3.99
N VAL A 72 9.31 -3.65 3.56
CA VAL A 72 9.15 -3.26 2.15
C VAL A 72 10.41 -2.56 1.63
N GLN A 73 10.98 -1.61 2.39
CA GLN A 73 12.22 -0.94 2.01
C GLN A 73 13.40 -1.93 1.91
N GLY A 74 13.51 -2.88 2.84
CA GLY A 74 14.55 -3.91 2.83
C GLY A 74 14.45 -4.85 1.63
N ILE A 75 13.24 -5.22 1.21
CA ILE A 75 12.99 -6.03 0.01
C ILE A 75 13.44 -5.28 -1.23
N ILE A 76 13.08 -4.00 -1.37
CA ILE A 76 13.51 -3.17 -2.49
C ILE A 76 15.03 -3.01 -2.49
N GLN A 77 15.63 -2.80 -1.33
CA GLN A 77 17.08 -2.74 -1.21
C GLN A 77 17.74 -4.05 -1.66
N ARG A 78 17.23 -5.20 -1.21
CA ARG A 78 17.77 -6.51 -1.60
C ARG A 78 17.62 -6.78 -3.10
N ALA A 79 16.50 -6.42 -3.69
CA ALA A 79 16.25 -6.60 -5.12
C ALA A 79 17.27 -5.88 -6.01
N LEU A 80 17.79 -4.73 -5.57
CA LEU A 80 18.87 -4.03 -6.28
C LEU A 80 20.19 -4.81 -6.30
N ARG A 81 20.33 -5.85 -5.46
CA ARG A 81 21.52 -6.71 -5.38
C ARG A 81 21.30 -8.05 -6.09
N ASN A 82 20.27 -8.14 -6.92
CA ASN A 82 20.05 -9.28 -7.79
C ASN A 82 21.30 -9.56 -8.65
N ALA A 83 21.62 -10.84 -8.86
CA ALA A 83 22.82 -11.24 -9.59
C ALA A 83 22.94 -10.61 -10.99
N ALA A 84 21.82 -10.46 -11.71
CA ALA A 84 21.82 -9.85 -13.03
C ALA A 84 22.19 -8.35 -12.99
N LEU A 85 21.73 -7.63 -11.97
CA LEU A 85 22.09 -6.21 -11.77
C LEU A 85 23.55 -6.07 -11.33
N VAL A 86 24.04 -6.98 -10.49
CA VAL A 86 25.45 -7.03 -10.08
C VAL A 86 26.34 -7.24 -11.29
N GLN A 87 26.03 -8.21 -12.14
CA GLN A 87 26.77 -8.45 -13.38
C GLN A 87 26.71 -7.25 -14.33
N HIS A 88 25.55 -6.60 -14.47
CA HIS A 88 25.41 -5.41 -15.32
C HIS A 88 26.30 -4.25 -14.85
N VAL A 89 26.33 -3.98 -13.54
CA VAL A 89 27.19 -2.95 -12.97
C VAL A 89 28.66 -3.30 -13.18
N GLN A 90 29.06 -4.55 -12.90
CA GLN A 90 30.43 -5.04 -13.10
C GLN A 90 30.87 -4.92 -14.56
N HIS A 91 30.00 -5.27 -15.52
CA HIS A 91 30.30 -5.09 -16.95
C HIS A 91 30.44 -3.61 -17.35
N SER A 92 29.71 -2.71 -16.69
CA SER A 92 29.72 -1.28 -17.02
C SER A 92 30.93 -0.54 -16.46
N VAL A 93 31.39 -0.90 -15.25
CA VAL A 93 32.49 -0.23 -14.54
C VAL A 93 33.80 -1.02 -14.53
N GLY A 94 33.79 -2.28 -14.99
CA GLY A 94 34.94 -3.17 -14.92
C GLY A 94 35.30 -3.57 -13.48
N ASP A 95 36.60 -3.72 -13.21
CA ASP A 95 37.14 -4.07 -11.89
C ASP A 95 37.20 -2.87 -10.92
N ASP A 96 36.62 -1.71 -11.27
CA ASP A 96 36.56 -0.54 -10.38
C ASP A 96 35.52 -0.74 -9.27
N ALA A 97 35.97 -1.33 -8.17
CA ALA A 97 35.16 -1.54 -6.98
C ALA A 97 34.65 -0.24 -6.34
N LEU A 98 35.34 0.89 -6.51
CA LEU A 98 34.92 2.18 -5.96
C LEU A 98 33.73 2.71 -6.75
N GLU A 99 33.78 2.63 -8.08
CA GLU A 99 32.71 3.10 -8.94
C GLU A 99 31.46 2.21 -8.81
N ALA A 100 31.62 0.88 -8.75
CA ALA A 100 30.51 -0.02 -8.43
C ALA A 100 29.81 0.36 -7.11
N ARG A 101 30.60 0.67 -6.06
CA ARG A 101 30.07 1.09 -4.76
C ARG A 101 29.33 2.42 -4.85
N ARG A 102 29.80 3.38 -5.67
CA ARG A 102 29.12 4.66 -5.89
C ARG A 102 27.78 4.46 -6.60
N SER A 103 27.71 3.61 -7.63
CA SER A 103 26.44 3.30 -8.32
C SER A 103 25.39 2.75 -7.35
N TYR A 104 25.78 1.83 -6.47
CA TYR A 104 24.86 1.32 -5.44
C TYR A 104 24.50 2.35 -4.39
N ALA A 105 25.45 3.20 -3.97
CA ALA A 105 25.17 4.28 -3.02
C ALA A 105 24.17 5.29 -3.61
N GLU A 106 24.29 5.63 -4.89
CA GLU A 106 23.33 6.49 -5.58
C GLU A 106 21.95 5.81 -5.71
N ALA A 107 21.92 4.54 -6.12
CA ALA A 107 20.69 3.76 -6.20
C ALA A 107 19.95 3.72 -4.86
N ASP A 108 20.67 3.52 -3.75
CA ASP A 108 20.10 3.52 -2.40
C ASP A 108 19.73 4.91 -1.88
N ALA A 109 20.39 5.97 -2.33
CA ALA A 109 20.16 7.33 -1.83
C ALA A 109 19.01 8.04 -2.56
N ARG A 110 18.80 7.73 -3.85
CA ARG A 110 17.85 8.44 -4.72
C ARG A 110 16.77 7.55 -5.30
N TYR A 111 17.06 6.28 -5.52
CA TYR A 111 16.18 5.34 -6.19
C TYR A 111 15.71 4.23 -5.24
N GLY A 112 15.10 3.17 -5.80
CA GLY A 112 14.60 2.03 -5.04
C GLY A 112 13.74 2.45 -3.84
N HIS A 113 14.18 2.09 -2.63
CA HIS A 113 13.41 2.33 -1.42
C HIS A 113 13.27 3.82 -1.08
N LYS A 114 14.22 4.69 -1.47
CA LYS A 114 14.10 6.14 -1.28
C LYS A 114 13.08 6.75 -2.22
N LEU A 115 13.00 6.26 -3.46
CA LEU A 115 11.95 6.65 -4.39
C LEU A 115 10.56 6.30 -3.84
N LEU A 116 10.39 5.07 -3.30
CA LEU A 116 9.15 4.65 -2.64
C LEU A 116 8.75 5.63 -1.53
N VAL A 117 9.67 5.93 -0.61
CA VAL A 117 9.39 6.83 0.52
C VAL A 117 9.11 8.25 0.04
N ALA A 118 9.88 8.77 -0.92
CA ALA A 118 9.69 10.12 -1.43
C ALA A 118 8.35 10.30 -2.14
N LEU A 119 7.98 9.37 -3.03
CA LEU A 119 6.69 9.39 -3.72
C LEU A 119 5.53 9.14 -2.75
N GLY A 120 5.64 8.17 -1.84
CA GLY A 120 4.60 7.91 -0.85
C GLY A 120 4.37 9.10 0.09
N LYS A 121 5.44 9.79 0.50
CA LYS A 121 5.32 11.05 1.24
C LYS A 121 4.62 12.12 0.42
N ARG A 122 5.07 12.37 -0.82
CA ARG A 122 4.45 13.36 -1.74
C ARG A 122 2.96 13.09 -2.00
N LEU A 123 2.57 11.82 -2.06
CA LEU A 123 1.18 11.41 -2.22
C LEU A 123 0.36 11.53 -0.92
N GLY A 124 1.02 11.73 0.22
CA GLY A 124 0.40 11.82 1.54
C GLY A 124 0.10 10.47 2.18
N ILE A 125 0.60 9.36 1.63
CA ILE A 125 0.33 7.99 2.10
C ILE A 125 1.44 7.46 3.00
N ILE A 126 2.53 8.20 3.18
CA ILE A 126 3.58 7.91 4.17
C ILE A 126 3.77 9.12 5.07
N ILE A 127 3.66 8.91 6.38
CA ILE A 127 3.91 9.93 7.42
C ILE A 127 4.83 9.39 8.51
N PRO A 128 5.55 10.25 9.28
CA PRO A 128 5.61 11.70 9.12
C PRO A 128 6.51 12.12 7.95
N TRP A 129 6.31 13.36 7.47
CA TRP A 129 7.13 13.93 6.40
C TRP A 129 8.61 14.05 6.81
N ARG A 130 8.87 14.42 8.07
CA ARG A 130 10.19 14.49 8.70
C ARG A 130 10.17 13.75 10.03
N GLY A 131 11.33 13.25 10.46
CA GLY A 131 11.48 12.56 11.73
C GLY A 131 11.28 11.04 11.66
N PRO A 132 11.38 10.37 12.83
CA PRO A 132 11.28 8.91 12.93
C PRO A 132 9.83 8.44 12.78
N GLY A 133 9.64 7.13 12.60
CA GLY A 133 8.31 6.54 12.60
C GLY A 133 7.56 6.60 11.27
N ALA A 134 8.30 6.65 10.15
CA ALA A 134 7.70 6.58 8.82
C ALA A 134 6.85 5.30 8.69
N ARG A 135 5.60 5.45 8.27
CA ARG A 135 4.61 4.38 8.13
C ARG A 135 3.60 4.70 7.04
N PHE A 136 2.90 3.68 6.55
CA PHE A 136 1.81 3.88 5.60
C PHE A 136 0.53 4.35 6.32
N ILE A 137 -0.19 5.28 5.69
CA ILE A 137 -1.50 5.71 6.15
C ILE A 137 -2.55 5.70 5.05
N MET A 138 -3.80 5.48 5.44
CA MET A 138 -4.95 5.66 4.58
C MET A 138 -5.36 7.12 4.59
N THR A 139 -5.63 7.66 3.41
CA THR A 139 -6.19 9.01 3.23
C THR A 139 -7.54 8.91 2.54
N GLU A 140 -8.40 9.92 2.69
CA GLU A 140 -9.70 9.94 2.02
C GLU A 140 -9.57 9.86 0.49
N ARG A 141 -8.58 10.55 -0.08
CA ARG A 141 -8.29 10.49 -1.52
C ARG A 141 -7.89 9.09 -1.98
N MET A 142 -7.03 8.42 -1.21
CA MET A 142 -6.61 7.04 -1.51
C MET A 142 -7.78 6.07 -1.38
N LEU A 143 -8.62 6.22 -0.34
CA LEU A 143 -9.81 5.42 -0.14
C LEU A 143 -10.82 5.59 -1.28
N ARG A 144 -11.09 6.84 -1.70
CA ARG A 144 -11.96 7.15 -2.85
C ARG A 144 -11.44 6.47 -4.12
N TYR A 145 -10.14 6.58 -4.40
CA TYR A 145 -9.51 5.92 -5.55
C TYR A 145 -9.71 4.39 -5.51
N MET A 146 -9.56 3.76 -4.35
CA MET A 146 -9.76 2.32 -4.20
C MET A 146 -11.20 1.89 -4.43
N VAL A 147 -12.18 2.61 -3.87
CA VAL A 147 -13.59 2.31 -4.11
C VAL A 147 -13.90 2.37 -5.59
N MET A 148 -13.43 3.42 -6.28
CA MET A 148 -13.67 3.60 -7.71
C MET A 148 -12.98 2.58 -8.61
N THR A 149 -11.86 2.00 -8.17
CA THR A 149 -11.10 1.02 -8.97
C THR A 149 -11.48 -0.42 -8.68
N LEU A 150 -11.99 -0.72 -7.47
CA LEU A 150 -12.38 -2.07 -7.05
C LEU A 150 -13.86 -2.37 -7.25
N LEU A 151 -14.70 -1.35 -7.34
CA LEU A 151 -16.14 -1.47 -7.57
C LEU A 151 -16.50 -0.72 -8.86
N ARG A 152 -17.17 -1.41 -9.76
CA ARG A 152 -17.81 -0.78 -10.93
C ARG A 152 -18.82 0.27 -10.46
N PRO A 153 -19.14 1.27 -11.29
CA PRO A 153 -20.22 2.22 -11.00
C PRO A 153 -21.51 1.50 -10.57
N GLY A 154 -22.05 1.86 -9.41
CA GLY A 154 -23.24 1.24 -8.83
C GLY A 154 -23.07 -0.17 -8.22
N GLU A 155 -21.88 -0.79 -8.35
CA GLU A 155 -21.59 -2.07 -7.72
C GLU A 155 -21.60 -1.95 -6.19
N ARG A 156 -22.03 -3.03 -5.54
CA ARG A 156 -22.11 -3.18 -4.09
C ARG A 156 -21.48 -4.50 -3.69
N GLN A 157 -20.79 -4.51 -2.56
CA GLN A 157 -20.25 -5.73 -1.95
C GLN A 157 -20.21 -5.57 -0.44
N THR A 158 -20.07 -6.68 0.26
CA THR A 158 -19.86 -6.65 1.72
C THR A 158 -18.54 -5.99 2.07
N TYR A 159 -18.46 -5.47 3.29
CA TYR A 159 -17.23 -4.89 3.81
C TYR A 159 -16.03 -5.86 3.77
N ASP A 160 -16.26 -7.13 4.11
CA ASP A 160 -15.21 -8.16 4.10
C ASP A 160 -14.74 -8.48 2.68
N GLU A 161 -15.64 -8.53 1.70
CA GLU A 161 -15.28 -8.68 0.28
C GLU A 161 -14.45 -7.48 -0.21
N PHE A 162 -14.80 -6.26 0.22
CA PHE A 162 -14.00 -5.08 -0.10
C PHE A 162 -12.58 -5.17 0.47
N LEU A 163 -12.42 -5.58 1.74
CA LEU A 163 -11.10 -5.83 2.34
C LEU A 163 -10.32 -6.90 1.57
N ALA A 164 -10.96 -7.99 1.18
CA ALA A 164 -10.33 -9.05 0.39
C ALA A 164 -9.86 -8.56 -0.99
N ARG A 165 -10.69 -7.79 -1.70
CA ARG A 165 -10.32 -7.19 -3.00
C ARG A 165 -9.22 -6.15 -2.85
N LEU A 166 -9.28 -5.32 -1.81
CA LEU A 166 -8.23 -4.34 -1.48
C LEU A 166 -6.90 -5.04 -1.25
N TYR A 167 -6.92 -6.15 -0.51
CA TYR A 167 -5.72 -6.93 -0.24
C TYR A 167 -5.18 -7.65 -1.47
N CYS A 168 -6.01 -8.40 -2.20
CA CYS A 168 -5.54 -9.08 -3.40
C CYS A 168 -5.04 -8.08 -4.45
N HIS A 169 -5.84 -7.05 -4.77
CA HIS A 169 -5.48 -6.12 -5.83
C HIS A 169 -4.33 -5.22 -5.40
N PHE A 170 -4.46 -4.50 -4.27
CA PHE A 170 -3.50 -3.48 -3.87
C PHE A 170 -2.36 -3.97 -2.97
N GLY A 171 -2.46 -5.18 -2.42
CA GLY A 171 -1.58 -5.64 -1.35
C GLY A 171 -1.79 -4.86 -0.06
N ILE A 172 -2.95 -4.24 0.15
CA ILE A 172 -3.18 -3.35 1.30
C ILE A 172 -3.99 -4.08 2.35
N ALA A 173 -3.39 -4.20 3.54
CA ALA A 173 -3.98 -4.82 4.70
C ALA A 173 -4.27 -3.77 5.77
N ILE A 174 -5.47 -3.85 6.34
CA ILE A 174 -5.97 -2.90 7.34
C ILE A 174 -6.43 -3.64 8.58
N GLU A 175 -7.26 -4.68 8.40
CA GLU A 175 -7.79 -5.48 9.49
C GLU A 175 -8.23 -6.87 9.02
N GLY A 176 -8.69 -7.69 9.97
CA GLY A 176 -9.17 -9.04 9.72
C GLY A 176 -8.06 -9.97 9.25
N SER A 177 -8.45 -11.01 8.52
CA SER A 177 -7.53 -12.05 8.02
C SER A 177 -6.41 -11.49 7.13
N GLN A 178 -6.68 -10.42 6.39
CA GLN A 178 -5.72 -9.75 5.51
C GLN A 178 -4.60 -9.09 6.31
N LEU A 179 -4.93 -8.50 7.47
CA LEU A 179 -3.93 -7.97 8.40
C LEU A 179 -3.11 -9.08 9.05
N ASP A 180 -3.74 -10.20 9.43
CA ASP A 180 -3.01 -11.33 10.01
C ASP A 180 -1.99 -11.90 9.01
N ASP A 181 -2.40 -12.09 7.75
CA ASP A 181 -1.50 -12.51 6.68
C ASP A 181 -0.37 -11.49 6.45
N ALA A 182 -0.70 -10.20 6.42
CA ALA A 182 0.30 -9.13 6.28
C ALA A 182 1.31 -9.06 7.42
N MET A 183 0.86 -9.36 8.65
CA MET A 183 1.72 -9.44 9.84
C MET A 183 2.72 -10.59 9.69
N VAL A 184 2.25 -11.79 9.30
CA VAL A 184 3.10 -12.95 9.02
C VAL A 184 4.08 -12.65 7.88
N TRP A 185 3.59 -12.08 6.77
CA TRP A 185 4.41 -11.65 5.64
C TRP A 185 5.51 -10.67 6.05
N SER A 186 5.22 -9.79 7.02
CA SER A 186 6.17 -8.82 7.55
C SER A 186 7.13 -9.39 8.60
N GLY A 187 7.05 -10.69 8.93
CA GLY A 187 7.80 -11.31 10.01
C GLY A 187 7.44 -10.76 11.40
N LEU A 188 6.23 -10.22 11.56
CA LEU A 188 5.73 -9.68 12.82
C LEU A 188 4.99 -10.77 13.59
N PRO A 189 5.12 -10.80 14.93
CA PRO A 189 4.39 -11.76 15.74
C PRO A 189 2.88 -11.51 15.63
N ALA A 190 2.10 -12.59 15.61
CA ALA A 190 0.66 -12.50 15.72
C ALA A 190 0.30 -11.70 16.99
N ASN A 191 -0.42 -10.61 16.81
CA ASN A 191 -0.74 -9.71 17.90
C ASN A 191 -2.17 -9.20 17.75
N ALA A 192 -3.09 -9.83 18.51
CA ALA A 192 -4.51 -9.49 18.53
C ALA A 192 -4.79 -8.02 18.89
N SER A 193 -3.83 -7.30 19.49
CA SER A 193 -3.97 -5.88 19.82
C SER A 193 -3.73 -4.94 18.62
N VAL A 194 -3.21 -5.46 17.50
CA VAL A 194 -3.16 -4.74 16.22
C VAL A 194 -4.51 -4.77 15.52
N GLN A 195 -5.34 -5.79 15.79
CA GLN A 195 -6.70 -5.89 15.25
C GLN A 195 -7.64 -4.87 15.91
N HIS A 196 -8.64 -4.43 15.15
CA HIS A 196 -9.68 -3.54 15.66
C HIS A 196 -10.65 -4.31 16.55
N ARG A 197 -10.63 -4.02 17.86
CA ARG A 197 -11.52 -4.69 18.83
C ARG A 197 -12.94 -4.11 18.86
N GLN A 198 -13.10 -2.83 18.52
CA GLN A 198 -14.39 -2.13 18.47
C GLN A 198 -14.30 -0.96 17.47
N GLY A 199 -15.20 -0.92 16.48
CA GLY A 199 -15.30 0.16 15.49
C GLY A 199 -14.06 0.31 14.60
N SER A 200 -14.16 -0.11 13.34
CA SER A 200 -13.06 0.06 12.38
C SER A 200 -12.99 1.51 11.91
N TRP A 201 -11.82 2.17 12.04
CA TRP A 201 -11.65 3.52 11.49
C TRP A 201 -11.84 3.54 9.96
N LEU A 202 -11.57 2.43 9.26
CA LEU A 202 -11.80 2.35 7.83
C LEU A 202 -13.29 2.36 7.53
N SER A 203 -14.10 1.65 8.31
CA SER A 203 -15.56 1.69 8.19
C SER A 203 -16.11 3.11 8.42
N SER A 204 -15.55 3.84 9.39
CA SER A 204 -15.89 5.25 9.64
C SER A 204 -15.49 6.15 8.47
N MET A 205 -14.29 5.98 7.90
CA MET A 205 -13.85 6.75 6.74
C MET A 205 -14.71 6.46 5.50
N LEU A 206 -15.07 5.20 5.24
CA LEU A 206 -15.95 4.83 4.14
C LEU A 206 -17.35 5.43 4.32
N ARG A 207 -17.88 5.44 5.55
CA ARG A 207 -19.18 6.05 5.86
C ARG A 207 -19.13 7.57 5.66
N ALA A 208 -18.10 8.23 6.18
CA ALA A 208 -17.90 9.66 6.00
C ALA A 208 -17.76 10.04 4.51
N GLY A 209 -17.11 9.18 3.71
CA GLY A 209 -17.00 9.34 2.26
C GLY A 209 -18.26 8.97 1.47
N GLY A 210 -19.34 8.52 2.12
CA GLY A 210 -20.58 8.09 1.46
C GLY A 210 -20.47 6.74 0.73
N PHE A 211 -19.43 5.96 0.99
CA PHE A 211 -19.17 4.66 0.35
C PHE A 211 -19.71 3.47 1.13
N LEU A 212 -20.05 3.63 2.42
CA LEU A 212 -20.53 2.55 3.26
C LEU A 212 -21.93 2.83 3.82
N THR A 213 -22.77 1.81 3.79
CA THR A 213 -24.10 1.80 4.40
C THR A 213 -24.20 0.61 5.36
N GLU A 214 -24.59 0.87 6.60
CA GLU A 214 -24.89 -0.19 7.58
C GLU A 214 -26.28 -0.77 7.28
N LEU A 215 -26.36 -2.09 7.15
CA LEU A 215 -27.62 -2.83 7.03
C LEU A 215 -28.07 -3.40 8.38
N SER A 216 -27.12 -3.71 9.28
CA SER A 216 -27.33 -4.15 10.66
C SER A 216 -26.01 -4.05 11.45
N ASP A 217 -26.05 -4.34 12.76
CA ASP A 217 -24.88 -4.34 13.66
C ASP A 217 -23.71 -5.21 13.17
N ALA A 218 -23.97 -6.21 12.32
CA ALA A 218 -22.97 -7.15 11.81
C ALA A 218 -22.80 -7.13 10.28
N CYS A 219 -23.54 -6.28 9.55
CA CYS A 219 -23.50 -6.26 8.09
C CYS A 219 -23.42 -4.82 7.57
N SER A 220 -22.31 -4.52 6.88
CA SER A 220 -22.08 -3.27 6.17
C SER A 220 -21.80 -3.54 4.70
N ILE A 221 -22.35 -2.69 3.84
CA ILE A 221 -22.17 -2.74 2.39
C ILE A 221 -21.31 -1.55 1.96
N VAL A 222 -20.25 -1.84 1.20
CA VAL A 222 -19.47 -0.85 0.47
C VAL A 222 -20.03 -0.75 -0.93
N HIS A 223 -20.24 0.48 -1.41
CA HIS A 223 -20.76 0.74 -2.74
C HIS A 223 -20.01 1.88 -3.43
N ASN A 224 -20.00 1.84 -4.76
CA ASN A 224 -19.55 2.95 -5.58
C ASN A 224 -20.76 3.83 -5.96
N PRO A 225 -20.88 5.06 -5.41
CA PRO A 225 -22.03 5.94 -5.65
C PRO A 225 -22.00 6.64 -7.01
N PHE A 226 -20.90 6.55 -7.75
CA PHE A 226 -20.77 7.15 -9.06
C PHE A 226 -21.41 6.24 -10.11
N PHE A 227 -22.11 6.82 -11.10
CA PHE A 227 -22.57 6.13 -12.30
C PHE A 227 -21.59 6.39 -13.44
N GLY A 228 -21.29 5.37 -14.24
CA GLY A 228 -20.65 5.58 -15.53
C GLY A 228 -21.71 6.15 -16.46
N ASN A 229 -21.43 7.26 -17.16
CA ASN A 229 -22.20 7.57 -18.35
C ASN A 229 -21.99 6.40 -19.32
N THR A 230 -22.95 5.49 -19.38
CA THR A 230 -23.15 4.65 -20.54
C THR A 230 -23.89 5.50 -21.55
N ASP A 231 -23.13 6.28 -22.30
CA ASP A 231 -23.53 6.74 -23.63
C ASP A 231 -22.88 5.81 -24.65
#